data_AF-A0A8D9H7P6-F1
#
_entry.id   AF-A0A8D9H7P6-F1
#
_cell.length_a   1.000
_cell.length_b   1.000
_cell.length_c   1.000
_cell.angle_alpha   90.00
_cell.angle_beta   90.00
_cell.angle_gamma   90.00
#
_symmetry.space_group_name_H-M   'P 1'
#
loop_
_entity.id
_entity.type
_entity.pdbx_description
1 polymer ?
#
loop_
_entity_poly.entity_id
_entity_poly.type
_entity_poly.pdbx_seq_one_letter_code
_entity_poly.pdbx_strand_id
1 'polypeptide(L)'
;MTHYNRLSEVSYNEEITSWRFRVKIHRMYPFYSYVTGSGPYWTSILADEDGTKMEMIFYGGYEDRFRGLEKQDGKWVESPHHRSSE
;
A
#
# COMPACT_ATOMS: atom_id res chain seq x y z
N MET A 1 18.57 -4.01 14.22
CA MET A 1 17.60 -2.91 14.18
C MET A 1 17.07 -2.86 12.76
N THR A 2 15.78 -3.09 12.54
CA THR A 2 15.21 -3.16 11.20
C THR A 2 15.13 -1.76 10.61
N HIS A 3 15.71 -1.55 9.42
CA HIS A 3 15.60 -0.28 8.70
C HIS A 3 14.26 -0.20 7.97
N TYR A 4 13.55 0.91 8.11
CA TYR A 4 12.35 1.23 7.35
C TYR A 4 12.61 2.51 6.56
N ASN A 5 12.16 2.53 5.31
CA ASN A 5 12.23 3.68 4.43
C ASN A 5 11.11 4.66 4.77
N ARG A 6 11.28 5.93 4.38
CA ARG A 6 10.25 6.97 4.52
C ARG A 6 9.46 7.13 3.24
N LEU A 7 8.19 7.53 3.33
CA LEU A 7 7.39 7.73 2.12
C LEU A 7 7.92 8.89 1.27
N SER A 8 8.57 9.88 1.89
CA SER A 8 9.21 11.00 1.20
C SER A 8 10.44 10.62 0.36
N GLU A 9 11.02 9.44 0.61
CA GLU A 9 12.21 8.96 -0.11
C GLU A 9 11.85 8.19 -1.38
N VAL A 10 10.55 7.87 -1.55
CA VAL A 10 10.07 7.12 -2.69
C VAL A 10 10.29 7.91 -3.96
N SER A 11 11.15 7.38 -4.80
CA SER A 11 11.43 7.89 -6.14
C SER A 11 11.51 6.71 -7.09
N TYR A 12 11.16 6.95 -8.36
CA TYR A 12 11.30 5.94 -9.40
C TYR A 12 12.79 5.70 -9.66
N ASN A 13 13.25 4.49 -9.37
CA ASN A 13 14.60 4.04 -9.64
C ASN A 13 14.55 2.58 -10.07
N GLU A 14 15.04 2.29 -11.28
CA GLU A 14 15.06 0.95 -11.87
C GLU A 14 15.94 -0.04 -11.08
N GLU A 15 16.92 0.45 -10.33
CA GLU A 15 17.79 -0.38 -9.48
C GLU A 15 17.10 -0.81 -8.17
N ILE A 16 16.04 -0.11 -7.75
CA ILE A 16 15.34 -0.40 -6.50
C ILE A 16 14.19 -1.38 -6.76
N THR A 17 14.40 -2.62 -6.33
CA THR A 17 13.43 -3.71 -6.52
C THR A 17 12.36 -3.79 -5.42
N SER A 18 12.61 -3.20 -4.25
CA SER A 18 11.64 -3.21 -3.15
C SER A 18 11.87 -2.09 -2.14
N TRP A 19 10.78 -1.70 -1.48
CA TRP A 19 10.80 -0.77 -0.36
C TRP A 19 10.15 -1.42 0.86
N ARG A 20 10.63 -1.06 2.05
CA ARG A 20 10.03 -1.50 3.32
C ARG A 20 9.60 -0.29 4.13
N PHE A 21 8.30 -0.18 4.37
CA PHE A 21 7.73 0.92 5.13
C PHE A 21 7.06 0.44 6.41
N ARG A 22 7.00 1.34 7.39
CA ARG A 22 6.15 1.23 8.57
C ARG A 22 5.15 2.37 8.51
N VAL A 23 3.88 2.04 8.29
CA VAL A 23 2.84 3.04 8.02
C VAL A 23 1.57 2.74 8.79
N LYS A 24 0.76 3.75 9.06
CA LYS A 24 -0.62 3.58 9.50
C LYS A 24 -1.56 3.57 8.31
N ILE A 25 -2.53 2.67 8.34
CA ILE A 25 -3.68 2.76 7.44
C ILE A 25 -4.57 3.88 7.97
N HIS A 26 -4.70 4.95 7.18
CA HIS A 26 -5.58 6.08 7.50
C HIS A 26 -6.97 5.91 6.89
N ARG A 27 -7.05 5.25 5.74
CA ARG A 27 -8.29 4.87 5.08
C ARG A 27 -8.01 3.76 4.09
N MET A 28 -8.92 2.81 3.96
CA MET A 28 -8.87 1.84 2.86
C MET A 28 -10.29 1.52 2.37
N TYR A 29 -10.49 1.55 1.05
CA TYR A 29 -11.80 1.31 0.46
C TYR A 29 -11.68 0.68 -0.93
N PRO A 30 -12.68 -0.13 -1.34
CA PRO A 30 -12.76 -0.61 -2.70
C PRO A 30 -13.23 0.53 -3.61
N PHE A 31 -12.61 0.63 -4.77
CA PHE A 31 -13.01 1.53 -5.85
C PHE A 31 -13.34 0.70 -7.08
N TYR A 32 -14.49 1.02 -7.68
CA TYR A 32 -14.97 0.40 -8.91
C TYR A 32 -14.94 1.43 -10.04
N SER A 33 -14.04 1.24 -11.00
CA SER A 33 -14.04 2.06 -12.21
C SER A 33 -15.01 1.49 -13.23
N TYR A 34 -16.11 2.22 -13.46
CA TYR A 34 -17.06 1.92 -14.52
C TYR A 34 -16.57 2.35 -15.91
N VAL A 35 -15.50 3.14 -15.99
CA VAL A 35 -14.99 3.73 -17.25
C VAL A 35 -14.02 2.80 -17.95
N THR A 36 -13.16 2.10 -17.20
CA THR A 36 -12.05 1.31 -17.76
C THR A 36 -12.42 -0.16 -17.96
N GLY A 37 -13.60 -0.61 -17.53
CA GLY A 37 -14.00 -2.02 -17.54
C GLY A 37 -13.11 -2.94 -16.68
N SER A 38 -12.10 -2.37 -16.02
CA SER A 38 -11.24 -3.04 -15.06
C SER A 38 -12.05 -3.30 -13.80
N GLY A 39 -11.97 -4.52 -13.27
CA GLY A 39 -12.62 -4.93 -12.03
C GLY A 39 -12.25 -4.06 -10.80
N PRO A 40 -12.72 -4.44 -9.60
CA PRO A 40 -12.45 -3.69 -8.39
C PRO A 40 -10.95 -3.47 -8.20
N TYR A 41 -10.57 -2.25 -7.80
CA TYR A 41 -9.26 -1.96 -7.25
C TYR A 41 -9.39 -1.42 -5.84
N TRP A 42 -8.37 -1.61 -5.03
CA TRP A 42 -8.35 -1.10 -3.67
C TRP A 42 -7.50 0.16 -3.61
N THR A 43 -8.05 1.20 -3.01
CA THR A 43 -7.31 2.42 -2.70
C THR A 43 -7.06 2.47 -1.20
N SER A 44 -5.81 2.71 -0.81
CA SER A 44 -5.43 2.96 0.58
C SER A 44 -4.71 4.30 0.72
N ILE A 45 -4.99 5.00 1.81
CA ILE A 45 -4.25 6.19 2.24
C ILE A 45 -3.41 5.77 3.44
N LEU A 46 -2.09 5.83 3.27
CA LEU A 46 -1.10 5.43 4.26
C LEU A 46 -0.40 6.66 4.81
N ALA A 47 -0.02 6.64 6.10
CA ALA A 47 0.78 7.68 6.72
C ALA A 47 2.01 7.08 7.41
N ASP A 48 3.20 7.61 7.18
CA ASP A 48 4.41 7.18 7.89
C ASP A 48 4.56 7.86 9.27
N GLU A 49 5.66 7.55 9.98
CA GLU A 49 5.96 8.12 11.29
C GLU A 49 6.17 9.65 11.26
N ASP A 50 6.63 10.19 10.14
CA ASP A 50 6.81 11.63 9.94
C ASP A 50 5.49 12.34 9.55
N GLY A 51 4.40 11.57 9.38
CA GLY A 51 3.09 12.09 9.00
C GLY A 51 2.92 12.32 7.50
N THR A 52 3.89 11.92 6.68
CA THR A 52 3.78 11.97 5.22
C THR A 52 2.70 10.99 4.79
N LYS A 53 1.75 11.46 3.98
CA LYS A 53 0.66 10.63 3.46
C LYS A 53 0.94 10.23 2.02
N MET A 54 0.65 8.98 1.68
CA MET A 54 0.73 8.46 0.32
C MET A 54 -0.53 7.66 -0.01
N GLU A 55 -1.06 7.86 -1.22
CA GLU A 55 -2.13 7.05 -1.78
C GLU A 55 -1.52 5.85 -2.53
N MET A 56 -2.03 4.66 -2.26
CA MET A 56 -1.60 3.42 -2.90
C MET A 56 -2.80 2.72 -3.53
N ILE A 57 -2.66 2.33 -4.80
CA ILE A 57 -3.71 1.68 -5.58
C ILE A 57 -3.26 0.24 -5.86
N PHE A 58 -4.09 -0.73 -5.47
CA PHE A 58 -3.88 -2.14 -5.74
C PHE A 58 -4.86 -2.62 -6.80
N TYR A 59 -4.33 -2.96 -7.98
CA TYR A 59 -5.11 -3.50 -9.08
C TYR A 59 -5.22 -5.03 -8.96
N GLY A 60 -6.44 -5.56 -9.14
CA GLY A 60 -6.75 -6.96 -9.50
C GLY A 60 -6.18 -8.09 -8.62
N GLY A 61 -7.04 -8.97 -8.08
CA GLY A 61 -6.63 -10.28 -7.53
C GLY A 61 -5.94 -10.28 -6.16
N TYR A 62 -5.60 -9.12 -5.61
CA TYR A 62 -5.13 -8.97 -4.22
C TYR A 62 -6.25 -8.66 -3.23
N GLU A 63 -7.50 -8.61 -3.70
CA GLU A 63 -8.67 -8.20 -2.92
C GLU A 63 -8.82 -9.00 -1.62
N ASP A 64 -8.62 -10.32 -1.69
CA ASP A 64 -8.70 -11.21 -0.53
C ASP A 64 -7.64 -10.92 0.54
N ARG A 65 -6.48 -10.37 0.16
CA ARG A 65 -5.40 -10.03 1.11
C ARG A 65 -5.69 -8.75 1.88
N PHE A 66 -6.47 -7.86 1.29
CA PHE A 66 -6.85 -6.56 1.85
C PHE A 66 -8.23 -6.62 2.54
N ARG A 67 -9.04 -7.63 2.23
CA ARG A 67 -10.33 -7.85 2.89
C ARG A 67 -10.18 -7.93 4.41
N GLY A 68 -10.86 -7.03 5.12
CA GLY A 68 -10.81 -6.93 6.59
C GLY A 68 -9.81 -5.91 7.15
N LEU A 69 -8.88 -5.39 6.33
CA LEU A 69 -8.03 -4.24 6.72
C LEU A 69 -8.79 -2.91 6.64
N GLU A 70 -9.94 -2.86 5.96
CA GLU A 70 -10.87 -1.70 5.94
C GLU A 70 -11.27 -1.21 7.32
N LYS A 71 -11.31 -2.12 8.30
CA LYS A 71 -11.72 -1.82 9.68
C LYS A 71 -10.53 -1.50 10.58
N GLN A 72 -9.33 -1.33 10.03
CA GLN A 72 -8.09 -1.13 10.76
C GLN A 72 -7.60 0.33 10.75
N ASP A 73 -8.51 1.29 10.60
CA ASP A 73 -8.18 2.71 10.70
C ASP A 73 -7.35 3.01 11.96
N GLY A 74 -6.18 3.62 11.74
CA GLY A 74 -5.25 4.02 12.79
C GLY A 74 -4.26 2.94 13.26
N LYS A 75 -4.31 1.71 12.73
CA LYS A 75 -3.33 0.67 13.05
C LYS A 75 -2.06 0.80 12.21
N TRP A 76 -0.92 0.55 12.85
CA TRP A 76 0.36 0.38 12.18
C TRP A 76 0.40 -0.95 11.45
N VAL A 77 0.78 -0.93 10.18
CA VAL A 77 1.00 -2.09 9.34
C VAL A 77 2.41 -2.01 8.73
N GLU A 78 3.04 -3.16 8.58
CA GLU A 78 4.25 -3.29 7.77
C GLU A 78 3.84 -3.68 6.35
N SER A 79 4.41 -3.01 5.34
CA SER A 79 4.16 -3.40 3.96
C SER A 79 4.74 -4.80 3.71
N PRO A 80 3.95 -5.75 3.16
CA PRO A 80 4.45 -7.11 2.93
C PRO A 80 5.52 -7.13 1.83
N HIS A 81 6.47 -8.03 2.02
CA HIS A 81 7.60 -8.33 1.15
C HIS A 81 7.10 -8.86 -0.21
N HIS A 82 7.44 -8.22 -1.33
CA HIS A 82 7.29 -8.84 -2.65
C HIS A 82 8.62 -9.47 -3.05
N ARG A 83 8.74 -10.78 -2.85
CA ARG A 83 9.72 -11.62 -3.52
C ARG A 83 8.93 -12.57 -4.41
N SER A 84 8.68 -12.20 -5.66
CA SER A 84 8.34 -13.20 -6.68
C SER A 84 9.66 -13.75 -7.19
N SER A 85 10.00 -14.94 -6.69
CA SER A 85 11.02 -15.81 -7.27
C SER A 85 10.26 -16.86 -8.04
N GLU A 86 10.25 -16.76 -9.37
CA GLU A 86 10.24 -17.87 -10.31
C GLU A 86 10.78 -17.37 -11.66
#